data_AF-A0A955YTZ6-F1
#
_entry.id   AF-A0A955YTZ6-F1
#
_cell.length_a   1.000
_cell.length_b   1.000
_cell.length_c   1.000
_cell.angle_alpha   90.00
_cell.angle_beta   90.00
_cell.angle_gamma   90.00
#
_symmetry.space_group_name_H-M   'P 1'
#
loop_
_entity.id
_entity.type
_entity.pdbx_description
1 polymer ?
#
loop_
_entity_poly.entity_id
_entity_poly.type
_entity_poly.pdbx_seq_one_letter_code
_entity_poly.pdbx_strand_id
1 'polypeptide(L)'
;RIVMRVYAYDEKGGSPIAAYARSCRIVYDLWEEAFRIQIQTSGTDLSVRAKSTREVLERCAVARDLPVGAGLDYGSFRGQRIHFAVLAELNPLSADTVRRIRRWLARPAGDRLTGDAFFGSFVGLFVNPTIGKAEKVLRFRTQLVVVPR
;
A
#
# COMPACT_ATOMS: atom_id res chain seq x y z
N ARG A 1 1.61 -7.23 -3.96
CA ARG A 1 2.16 -6.18 -3.06
C ARG A 1 1.03 -5.65 -2.21
N ILE A 2 1.25 -5.42 -0.92
CA ILE A 2 0.27 -4.81 -0.01
C ILE A 2 0.95 -3.62 0.66
N VAL A 3 0.29 -2.47 0.70
CA VAL A 3 0.79 -1.30 1.43
C VAL A 3 -0.26 -0.91 2.46
N MET A 4 0.12 -0.85 3.73
CA MET A 4 -0.74 -0.45 4.83
C MET A 4 -0.18 0.84 5.44
N ARG A 5 -1.06 1.82 5.63
CA ARG A 5 -0.77 3.05 6.37
C ARG A 5 -1.76 3.16 7.51
N VAL A 6 -1.27 3.52 8.68
CA VAL A 6 -2.06 3.74 9.88
C VAL A 6 -1.73 5.12 10.41
N TYR A 7 -2.76 5.89 10.73
CA TYR A 7 -2.63 7.24 11.26
C TYR A 7 -3.38 7.32 12.58
N ALA A 8 -2.77 7.89 13.60
CA ALA A 8 -3.43 8.20 14.87
C ALA A 8 -3.99 9.62 14.82
N TYR A 9 -5.25 9.78 15.22
CA TYR A 9 -5.92 11.08 15.30
C TYR A 9 -6.58 11.23 16.67
N ASP A 10 -6.72 12.46 17.14
CA ASP A 10 -7.59 12.76 18.27
C ASP A 10 -9.07 12.52 17.89
N GLU A 11 -9.96 12.65 18.88
CA GLU A 11 -11.39 12.47 18.66
C GLU A 11 -11.99 13.48 17.67
N LYS A 12 -11.47 14.72 17.67
CA LYS A 12 -11.97 15.82 16.83
C LYS A 12 -11.47 15.72 15.39
N GLY A 13 -10.43 14.94 15.14
CA GLY A 13 -9.71 14.87 13.88
C GLY A 13 -8.80 16.08 13.66
N GLY A 14 -8.13 16.11 12.51
CA GLY A 14 -7.21 17.19 12.14
C GLY A 14 -5.87 16.66 11.69
N SER A 15 -4.78 17.16 12.29
CA SER A 15 -3.43 16.67 12.01
C SER A 15 -3.19 15.32 12.69
N PRO A 16 -2.53 14.36 12.00
CA PRO A 16 -2.22 13.07 12.62
C PRO A 16 -1.20 13.25 13.74
N ILE A 17 -1.46 12.62 14.88
CA ILE A 17 -0.56 12.58 16.06
C ILE A 17 0.69 11.78 15.71
N ALA A 18 0.48 10.63 15.05
CA ALA A 18 1.52 9.71 14.64
C ALA A 18 1.09 8.95 13.39
N ALA A 19 2.07 8.37 12.69
CA ALA A 19 1.82 7.55 11.52
C ALA A 19 2.74 6.34 11.48
N TYR A 20 2.22 5.25 10.91
CA TYR A 20 2.97 4.04 10.61
C TYR A 20 2.68 3.60 9.18
N ALA A 21 3.70 3.13 8.48
CA ALA A 21 3.56 2.56 7.16
C ALA A 21 4.32 1.23 7.06
N ARG A 22 3.69 0.26 6.41
CA ARG A 22 4.27 -1.05 6.09
C ARG A 22 3.99 -1.39 4.64
N SER A 23 5.00 -1.86 3.93
CA SER A 23 4.90 -2.36 2.57
C SER A 23 5.37 -3.79 2.51
N CYS A 24 4.50 -4.70 2.08
CA CYS A 24 4.83 -6.10 1.83
C CYS A 24 4.90 -6.36 0.33
N ARG A 25 6.08 -6.70 -0.19
CA ARG A 25 6.26 -7.25 -1.52
C ARG A 25 6.26 -8.77 -1.42
N ILE A 26 5.34 -9.40 -2.13
CA ILE A 26 5.18 -10.85 -2.13
C ILE A 26 5.50 -11.34 -3.55
N VAL A 27 6.39 -12.31 -3.65
CA VAL A 27 6.73 -12.99 -4.91
C VAL A 27 6.67 -14.48 -4.65
N TYR A 28 5.94 -15.22 -5.49
CA TYR A 28 5.97 -16.67 -5.46
C TYR A 28 7.18 -17.16 -6.25
N ASP A 29 7.98 -18.01 -5.63
CA ASP A 29 9.12 -18.67 -6.24
C ASP A 29 8.69 -20.06 -6.71
N LEU A 30 8.71 -20.28 -8.03
CA LEU A 30 8.26 -21.53 -8.63
C LEU A 30 9.22 -22.69 -8.37
N TRP A 31 10.49 -22.42 -8.09
CA TRP A 31 11.50 -23.47 -7.87
C TRP A 31 11.46 -23.99 -6.44
N GLU A 32 11.31 -23.07 -5.49
CA GLU A 32 11.22 -23.37 -4.06
C GLU A 32 9.79 -23.65 -3.60
N GLU A 33 8.82 -23.52 -4.52
CA GLU A 33 7.36 -23.61 -4.28
C GLU A 33 6.87 -22.79 -3.08
N ALA A 34 7.52 -21.65 -2.83
CA ALA A 34 7.33 -20.84 -1.62
C ALA A 34 7.22 -19.35 -1.94
N PHE A 35 6.54 -18.62 -1.08
CA PHE A 35 6.46 -17.17 -1.16
C PHE A 35 7.67 -16.52 -0.49
N ARG A 36 8.36 -15.66 -1.22
CA ARG A 36 9.32 -14.70 -0.69
C ARG A 36 8.59 -13.39 -0.37
N ILE A 37 8.67 -12.96 0.88
CA ILE A 37 8.01 -11.75 1.38
C ILE A 37 9.08 -10.78 1.85
N GLN A 38 9.10 -9.58 1.28
CA GLN A 38 9.89 -8.45 1.76
C GLN A 38 8.97 -7.47 2.47
N ILE A 39 9.22 -7.22 3.74
CA ILE A 39 8.45 -6.34 4.61
C ILE A 39 9.30 -5.12 4.90
N GLN A 40 8.84 -3.97 4.40
CA GLN A 40 9.49 -2.68 4.60
C GLN A 40 8.64 -1.82 5.51
N THR A 41 9.26 -1.28 6.55
CA THR A 41 8.69 -0.27 7.44
C THR A 41 9.61 0.95 7.46
N SER A 42 9.25 2.00 8.19
CA SER A 42 10.10 3.20 8.32
C SER A 42 11.47 2.93 8.94
N GLY A 43 11.66 1.82 9.66
CA GLY A 43 12.90 1.53 10.39
C GLY A 43 13.47 0.13 10.17
N THR A 44 12.83 -0.71 9.36
CA THR A 44 13.28 -2.09 9.17
C THR A 44 12.93 -2.60 7.77
N ASP A 45 13.85 -3.33 7.16
CA ASP A 45 13.59 -4.17 6.00
C ASP A 45 13.84 -5.63 6.40
N LEU A 46 12.82 -6.46 6.28
CA LEU A 46 12.84 -7.86 6.69
C LEU A 46 12.42 -8.74 5.51
N SER A 47 13.23 -9.74 5.20
CA SER A 47 12.90 -10.77 4.22
C SER A 47 12.56 -12.09 4.91
N VAL A 48 11.39 -12.63 4.62
CA VAL A 48 10.91 -13.92 5.16
C VAL A 48 10.35 -14.81 4.07
N ARG A 49 10.29 -16.11 4.35
CA ARG A 49 9.63 -17.10 3.51
C ARG A 49 8.29 -17.52 4.13
N ALA A 50 7.33 -17.85 3.29
CA ALA A 50 6.05 -18.42 3.67
C ALA A 50 5.70 -19.57 2.72
N LYS A 51 5.17 -20.66 3.25
CA LYS A 51 4.83 -21.86 2.46
C LYS A 51 3.39 -21.86 1.96
N SER A 52 2.56 -20.95 2.46
CA SER A 52 1.14 -20.89 2.11
C SER A 52 0.63 -19.46 1.99
N THR A 53 -0.45 -19.29 1.23
CA THR A 53 -1.17 -18.00 1.13
C THR A 53 -1.67 -17.54 2.49
N ARG A 54 -2.07 -18.45 3.38
CA ARG A 54 -2.49 -18.12 4.75
C ARG A 54 -1.36 -17.45 5.54
N GLU A 55 -0.15 -18.00 5.48
CA GLU A 55 1.02 -17.39 6.14
C GLU A 55 1.37 -16.02 5.54
N VAL A 56 1.21 -15.86 4.23
CA VAL A 56 1.37 -14.56 3.56
C VAL A 56 0.39 -13.54 4.14
N LEU A 57 -0.90 -13.91 4.24
CA LEU A 57 -1.94 -13.03 4.78
C LEU A 57 -1.69 -12.69 6.25
N GLU A 58 -1.31 -13.68 7.06
CA GLU A 58 -0.98 -13.46 8.48
C GLU A 58 0.14 -12.43 8.63
N ARG A 59 1.18 -12.49 7.78
CA ARG A 59 2.31 -11.57 7.87
C ARG A 59 2.04 -10.20 7.26
N CYS A 60 1.27 -10.14 6.17
CA CYS A 60 1.15 -8.93 5.36
C CYS A 60 -0.15 -8.15 5.60
N ALA A 61 -1.24 -8.85 5.90
CA ALA A 61 -2.58 -8.27 6.00
C ALA A 61 -3.05 -8.11 7.46
N VAL A 62 -2.52 -8.89 8.41
CA VAL A 62 -2.86 -8.74 9.83
C VAL A 62 -2.12 -7.54 10.42
N ALA A 63 -2.87 -6.68 11.11
CA ALA A 63 -2.38 -5.54 11.87
C ALA A 63 -2.39 -5.92 13.36
N ARG A 64 -1.24 -6.35 13.87
CA ARG A 64 -1.01 -6.70 15.28
C ARG A 64 0.23 -5.98 15.76
N ASP A 65 0.16 -5.37 16.94
CA ASP A 65 1.26 -4.67 17.62
C ASP A 65 2.04 -3.72 16.71
N LEU A 66 1.31 -2.97 15.87
CA LEU A 66 1.92 -2.00 14.96
C LEU A 66 2.43 -0.79 15.76
N PRO A 67 3.71 -0.40 15.64
CA PRO A 67 4.26 0.75 16.35
C PRO A 67 3.83 2.06 15.67
N VAL A 68 2.65 2.57 16.02
CA VAL A 68 2.13 3.85 15.51
C VAL A 68 2.68 4.99 16.37
N GLY A 69 3.90 5.42 16.07
CA GLY A 69 4.61 6.45 16.84
C GLY A 69 5.22 5.93 18.14
N ALA A 70 5.87 6.84 18.87
CA ALA A 70 6.43 6.64 20.19
C ALA A 70 5.50 7.20 21.26
N GLY A 71 5.63 6.73 22.51
CA GLY A 71 4.79 7.23 23.62
C GLY A 71 4.90 8.75 23.87
N LEU A 72 6.03 9.35 23.50
CA LEU A 72 6.26 10.80 23.57
C LEU A 72 5.35 11.59 22.63
N ASP A 73 5.02 11.04 21.45
CA ASP A 73 4.14 11.68 20.46
C ASP A 73 2.73 11.89 21.03
N TYR A 74 2.33 11.05 22.00
CA TYR A 74 1.02 11.08 22.65
C TYR A 74 1.00 11.88 23.95
N GLY A 75 2.11 12.53 24.34
CA GLY A 75 2.23 13.22 25.63
C GLY A 75 1.13 14.26 25.88
N SER A 76 0.82 15.09 24.88
CA SER A 76 -0.22 16.12 24.96
C SER A 76 -1.66 15.56 24.93
N PHE A 77 -1.81 14.27 24.62
CA PHE A 77 -3.10 13.60 24.46
C PHE A 77 -3.41 12.60 25.59
N ARG A 78 -2.59 12.54 26.64
CA ARG A 78 -2.81 11.67 27.80
C ARG A 78 -4.19 11.87 28.41
N GLY A 79 -4.90 10.76 28.63
CA GLY A 79 -6.29 10.76 29.12
C GLY A 79 -7.35 11.18 28.09
N GLN A 80 -6.95 11.59 26.87
CA GLN A 80 -7.89 11.89 25.79
C GLN A 80 -8.21 10.65 24.97
N ARG A 81 -9.30 10.73 24.21
CA ARG A 81 -9.70 9.68 23.26
C ARG A 81 -9.08 9.92 21.90
N ILE A 82 -8.52 8.86 21.32
CA ILE A 82 -7.94 8.84 19.98
C ILE A 82 -8.56 7.72 19.17
N HIS A 83 -8.40 7.75 17.85
CA HIS A 83 -8.70 6.63 16.97
C HIS A 83 -7.60 6.43 15.94
N PHE A 84 -7.55 5.24 15.35
CA PHE A 84 -6.64 4.93 14.25
C PHE A 84 -7.40 4.84 12.94
N ALA A 85 -6.94 5.58 11.93
CA ALA A 85 -7.40 5.47 10.56
C ALA A 85 -6.44 4.57 9.78
N VAL A 86 -6.99 3.52 9.14
CA VAL A 86 -6.21 2.53 8.39
C VAL A 86 -6.55 2.65 6.91
N LEU A 87 -5.50 2.74 6.09
CA LEU A 87 -5.56 2.67 4.63
C LEU A 87 -4.70 1.49 4.16
N ALA A 88 -5.33 0.45 3.63
CA ALA A 88 -4.64 -0.68 3.03
C ALA A 88 -4.90 -0.74 1.52
N GLU A 89 -3.83 -0.80 0.74
CA GLU A 89 -3.83 -0.82 -0.71
C GLU A 89 -3.24 -2.13 -1.21
N LEU A 90 -4.00 -2.86 -2.02
CA LEU A 90 -3.58 -4.09 -2.68
C LEU A 90 -3.09 -3.78 -4.09
N ASN A 91 -1.89 -4.24 -4.41
CA ASN A 91 -1.21 -4.04 -5.69
C ASN A 91 -1.22 -2.57 -6.15
N PRO A 92 -0.80 -1.60 -5.31
CA PRO A 92 -0.69 -0.22 -5.78
C PRO A 92 0.39 -0.12 -6.86
N LEU A 93 0.04 0.50 -7.98
CA LEU A 93 1.02 0.88 -8.99
C LEU A 93 1.85 2.05 -8.48
N SER A 94 3.16 2.02 -8.72
CA SER A 94 4.00 3.17 -8.39
C SER A 94 3.68 4.35 -9.31
N ALA A 95 3.86 5.58 -8.80
CA ALA A 95 3.65 6.79 -9.58
C ALA A 95 4.54 6.81 -10.85
N ASP A 96 5.76 6.28 -10.78
CA ASP A 96 6.65 6.10 -11.93
C ASP A 96 6.11 5.13 -12.98
N THR A 97 5.55 4.00 -12.55
CA THR A 97 4.92 3.04 -13.45
C THR A 97 3.71 3.66 -14.13
N VAL A 98 2.89 4.41 -13.40
CA VAL A 98 1.76 5.16 -13.98
C VAL A 98 2.24 6.20 -14.98
N ARG A 99 3.27 6.98 -14.64
CA ARG A 99 3.87 7.96 -15.56
C ARG A 99 4.46 7.30 -16.81
N ARG A 100 5.06 6.12 -16.68
CA ARG A 100 5.61 5.34 -17.80
C ARG A 100 4.49 4.82 -18.70
N ILE A 101 3.44 4.23 -18.12
CA ILE A 101 2.25 3.76 -18.85
C ILE A 101 1.59 4.92 -19.58
N ARG A 102 1.36 6.06 -18.91
CA ARG A 102 0.82 7.28 -19.55
C ARG A 102 1.70 7.77 -20.69
N ARG A 103 3.03 7.80 -20.53
CA ARG A 103 3.97 8.18 -21.60
C ARG A 103 3.94 7.22 -22.79
N TRP A 104 3.77 5.92 -22.53
CA TRP A 104 3.65 4.92 -23.59
C TRP A 104 2.32 5.06 -24.34
N LEU A 105 1.20 5.26 -23.62
CA LEU A 105 -0.13 5.51 -24.20
C LEU A 105 -0.21 6.84 -24.97
N ALA A 106 0.53 7.86 -24.53
CA ALA A 106 0.54 9.19 -25.13
C ALA A 106 1.46 9.32 -26.35
N ARG A 107 2.09 8.24 -26.83
CA ARG A 107 2.84 8.22 -28.09
C ARG A 107 1.94 7.73 -29.24
N PRO A 108 1.23 8.61 -29.97
CA PRO A 108 0.71 8.23 -31.27
C PRO A 108 1.91 7.94 -32.18
N ALA A 109 1.84 6.83 -32.92
CA ALA A 109 2.88 6.41 -33.85
C ALA A 109 3.29 7.56 -34.76
N GLY A 110 4.50 8.08 -34.54
CA GLY A 110 5.11 9.15 -35.32
C GLY A 110 6.48 8.75 -35.83
N ASP A 111 6.64 7.49 -36.27
CA ASP A 111 7.58 7.15 -37.35
C ASP A 111 7.29 5.73 -37.88
N ARG A 112 7.14 5.64 -39.20
CA ARG A 112 6.97 4.45 -40.05
C ARG A 112 5.86 3.44 -39.73
N LEU A 113 4.90 3.40 -40.65
CA LEU A 113 3.90 2.36 -40.84
C LEU A 113 4.57 0.99 -41.10
N THR A 114 4.70 0.20 -40.04
CA THR A 114 4.83 -1.26 -40.06
C THR A 114 3.86 -1.80 -39.01
N GLY A 115 3.23 -2.95 -39.27
CA GLY A 115 1.93 -3.39 -38.74
C GLY A 115 1.71 -3.46 -37.21
N ASP A 116 2.70 -3.11 -36.39
CA ASP A 116 2.61 -3.06 -34.92
C ASP A 116 1.96 -1.76 -34.38
N ALA A 117 1.87 -0.70 -35.21
CA ALA A 117 1.34 0.59 -34.79
C ALA A 117 -0.18 0.58 -34.48
N PHE A 118 -0.92 -0.44 -34.91
CA PHE A 118 -2.37 -0.54 -34.71
C PHE A 118 -2.75 -1.07 -33.34
N PHE A 119 -1.92 -1.90 -32.69
CA PHE A 119 -2.19 -2.46 -31.37
C PHE A 119 -2.17 -1.40 -30.24
N GLY A 120 -1.37 -0.34 -30.37
CA GLY A 120 -1.31 0.75 -29.39
C GLY A 120 -2.59 1.61 -29.35
N SER A 121 -3.27 1.78 -30.49
CA SER A 121 -4.49 2.60 -30.61
C SER A 121 -5.73 1.91 -30.03
N PHE A 122 -5.83 0.58 -30.16
CA PHE A 122 -6.98 -0.19 -29.69
C PHE A 122 -6.97 -0.42 -28.17
N VAL A 123 -5.79 -0.57 -27.58
CA VAL A 123 -5.66 -0.77 -26.12
C VAL A 123 -6.13 0.46 -25.33
N GLY A 124 -5.98 1.68 -25.88
CA GLY A 124 -6.46 2.90 -25.25
C GLY A 124 -7.97 2.94 -24.96
N LEU A 125 -8.78 2.23 -25.76
CA LEU A 125 -10.24 2.13 -25.61
C LEU A 125 -10.68 1.14 -24.51
N PHE A 126 -9.81 0.19 -24.17
CA PHE A 126 -10.03 -0.81 -23.09
C PHE A 126 -9.28 -0.46 -21.80
N VAL A 127 -8.53 0.64 -21.80
CA VAL A 127 -7.77 1.10 -20.65
C VAL A 127 -8.68 1.85 -19.70
N ASN A 128 -8.94 1.21 -18.55
CA ASN A 128 -9.76 1.76 -17.47
C ASN A 128 -9.18 3.12 -16.99
N PRO A 129 -9.99 4.21 -16.89
CA PRO A 129 -9.55 5.52 -16.39
C PRO A 129 -8.97 5.51 -14.96
N THR A 130 -8.99 4.37 -14.26
CA THR A 130 -8.35 4.18 -12.96
C THR A 130 -6.87 3.76 -13.00
N ILE A 131 -6.13 3.92 -14.13
CA ILE A 131 -4.67 3.66 -14.15
C ILE A 131 -4.00 4.45 -13.01
N GLY A 132 -3.38 3.71 -12.09
CA GLY A 132 -2.67 4.24 -10.93
C GLY A 132 -3.40 4.12 -9.60
N LYS A 133 -4.62 3.58 -9.60
CA LYS A 133 -5.30 3.17 -8.36
C LYS A 133 -4.86 1.76 -8.00
N ALA A 134 -4.71 1.49 -6.71
CA ALA A 134 -4.55 0.14 -6.22
C ALA A 134 -5.73 -0.73 -6.68
N GLU A 135 -5.47 -2.00 -6.95
CA GLU A 135 -6.48 -2.98 -7.38
C GLU A 135 -7.65 -3.03 -6.40
N LYS A 136 -7.33 -2.95 -5.10
CA LYS A 136 -8.31 -2.82 -4.03
C LYS A 136 -7.79 -1.86 -2.96
N VAL A 137 -8.71 -1.08 -2.40
CA VAL A 137 -8.41 -0.19 -1.28
C VAL A 137 -9.40 -0.47 -0.16
N LEU A 138 -8.88 -0.69 1.05
CA LEU A 138 -9.64 -0.81 2.28
C LEU A 138 -9.37 0.43 3.13
N ARG A 139 -10.44 1.07 3.59
CA ARG A 139 -10.41 2.21 4.50
C ARG A 139 -11.33 1.95 5.66
N PHE A 140 -10.82 2.07 6.87
CA PHE A 140 -11.64 1.99 8.08
C PHE A 140 -10.99 2.79 9.19
N ARG A 141 -11.78 3.09 10.21
CA ARG A 141 -11.28 3.64 11.48
C ARG A 141 -11.58 2.66 12.61
N THR A 142 -10.74 2.63 13.63
CA THR A 142 -11.00 1.87 14.84
C THR A 142 -12.07 2.54 15.69
N GLN A 143 -12.54 1.84 16.73
CA GLN A 143 -13.17 2.48 17.87
C GLN A 143 -12.24 3.51 18.52
N LEU A 144 -12.82 4.41 19.30
CA LEU A 144 -12.07 5.31 20.17
C LEU A 144 -11.37 4.50 21.28
N VAL A 145 -10.13 4.87 21.58
CA VAL A 145 -9.34 4.33 22.68
C VAL A 145 -8.76 5.48 23.49
N VAL A 146 -8.57 5.27 24.80
CA VAL A 146 -8.03 6.31 25.69
C VAL A 146 -6.51 6.19 25.73
N VAL A 147 -5.80 7.30 25.56
CA VAL A 147 -4.35 7.36 25.76
C VAL A 147 -4.05 7.18 27.26
N PRO A 148 -3.20 6.22 27.66
CA PRO A 148 -2.80 6.04 29.05
C PRO A 148 -2.26 7.34 29.68
N ARG A 149 -2.47 7.52 30.99
CA ARG A 149 -1.98 8.68 31.74
C ARG A 149 -0.47 8.61 31.98
#